data_AF-A0ABD2V458-F1
#
_entry.id   AF-A0ABD2V458-F1
#
_cell.length_a   1.000
_cell.length_b   1.000
_cell.length_c   1.000
_cell.angle_alpha   90.00
_cell.angle_beta   90.00
_cell.angle_gamma   90.00
#
_symmetry.space_group_name_H-M   'P 1'
#
loop_
_entity.id
_entity.type
_entity.pdbx_description
1 polymer ?
#
loop_
_entity_poly.entity_id
_entity_poly.type
_entity_poly.pdbx_seq_one_letter_code
_entity_poly.pdbx_strand_id
1 'polypeptide(L)'
;MDPNPTNFPILSYVMSKLPSMGRRTTATADEFDIEQPQNHPQPPPEPYFDITERMPHLTDPKVVNAMRSAVADVSQTRSMLKTLGERPFHELVDTARVKLAEIEVDMSKRLEEIVLSPRPPEMERQDWRLDMAIKEDECRKGVEKEREEYKALIALDELHEAYEKMLKDAEQRLEKIYETAVAGGDVESIGESSGEKSSELKEEVNEEVIGILQEASGKSVERVDLSGRQLRMLPEAFGKIHSLIVLNLSNNQLTVVPDSIASLENLEELHLSSNLLESLPDSIGLLCSLKILDVSGNKLVTLPDSICHCRSLVEFDAGFNKLSYLPTNIGYELVNLRRLSLSFNKLRSLPTSFGEMKSLRLLDVHFNELHGLPLSFGNLTNLEILNLSNNFSDLTKLPDTIGDLINLKELDLSNNQIHELPDTISRLDNLTVLKLDENPLVIPPKEVVVEGVEAVKAYMIKRRLDILLAEEPEIMLEEVGQTPTGLLTRSTSWLSGTVSNVLGTVAGYLGGGGKSDPDHYLNQQL
;
A
#
# COMPACT_ATOMS: atom_id res chain seq x y z
N MET A 1 -3.64 42.65 -30.14
CA MET A 1 -4.63 42.13 -29.18
C MET A 1 -3.88 41.15 -28.29
N ASP A 2 -3.40 41.41 -27.09
CA ASP A 2 -3.36 42.55 -26.17
C ASP A 2 -2.28 42.12 -25.13
N PRO A 3 -1.15 42.82 -24.90
CA PRO A 3 -0.13 42.38 -23.96
C PRO A 3 -0.53 42.87 -22.56
N ASN A 4 -1.43 42.14 -21.90
CA ASN A 4 -1.93 42.56 -20.60
C ASN A 4 -0.83 42.41 -19.52
N PRO A 5 -0.32 43.51 -18.93
CA PRO A 5 0.86 43.50 -18.04
C PRO A 5 0.45 43.32 -16.56
N THR A 6 -0.52 42.48 -16.27
CA THR A 6 -1.22 42.48 -14.98
C THR A 6 -0.97 41.26 -14.08
N ASN A 7 -0.13 40.28 -14.47
CA ASN A 7 0.09 39.11 -13.60
C ASN A 7 1.42 39.04 -12.82
N PHE A 8 2.45 39.84 -13.13
CA PHE A 8 3.69 39.84 -12.31
C PHE A 8 4.40 41.20 -12.31
N PRO A 9 3.89 42.22 -11.58
CA PRO A 9 4.48 43.56 -11.57
C PRO A 9 5.91 43.59 -11.00
N ILE A 10 6.27 42.62 -10.15
CA ILE A 10 7.56 42.56 -9.48
C ILE A 10 8.64 41.97 -10.40
N LEU A 11 8.30 40.96 -11.21
CA LEU A 11 9.26 40.33 -12.13
C LEU A 11 9.63 41.25 -13.30
N SER A 12 8.67 41.99 -13.86
CA SER A 12 8.96 43.04 -14.86
C SER A 12 9.76 44.19 -14.26
N TYR A 13 9.53 44.54 -13.00
CA TYR A 13 10.31 45.56 -12.28
C TYR A 13 11.76 45.12 -12.08
N VAL A 14 12.01 43.87 -11.67
CA VAL A 14 13.36 43.30 -11.47
C VAL A 14 14.09 43.05 -12.79
N MET A 15 13.42 42.49 -13.81
CA MET A 15 14.01 42.25 -15.14
C MET A 15 14.35 43.55 -15.88
N SER A 16 13.55 44.62 -15.69
CA SER A 16 13.86 45.96 -16.25
C SER A 16 15.07 46.66 -15.61
N LYS A 17 15.62 46.09 -14.53
CA LYS A 17 16.76 46.62 -13.75
C LYS A 17 18.04 45.81 -13.89
N LEU A 18 18.02 44.70 -14.63
CA LEU A 18 19.20 43.91 -14.98
C LEU A 18 19.78 44.40 -16.32
N PRO A 19 21.11 44.48 -16.50
CA PRO A 19 21.70 44.83 -17.79
C PRO A 19 21.31 43.80 -18.85
N SER A 20 20.80 44.25 -19.99
CA SER A 20 20.47 43.36 -21.11
C SER A 20 21.75 42.73 -21.67
N MET A 21 21.94 41.42 -21.43
CA MET A 21 22.83 40.64 -22.28
C MET A 21 22.15 40.52 -23.65
N GLY A 22 22.52 41.42 -24.56
CA GLY A 22 22.08 41.39 -25.94
C GLY A 22 22.39 40.03 -26.57
N ARG A 23 21.35 39.24 -26.85
CA ARG A 23 21.40 38.28 -27.93
C ARG A 23 21.16 39.07 -29.20
N ARG A 24 22.18 39.11 -30.07
CA ARG A 24 22.03 39.52 -31.46
C ARG A 24 20.84 38.78 -32.06
N THR A 25 19.91 39.57 -32.55
CA THR A 25 18.80 39.21 -33.42
C THR A 25 19.31 38.52 -34.67
N THR A 26 18.79 37.33 -34.99
CA THR A 26 18.58 36.94 -36.38
C THR A 26 17.13 37.29 -36.71
N ALA A 27 16.94 38.45 -37.34
CA ALA A 27 15.70 38.75 -38.04
C ALA A 27 15.82 38.23 -39.47
N THR A 28 14.67 37.78 -39.97
CA THR A 28 14.40 37.22 -41.29
C THR A 28 14.61 38.20 -42.45
N ALA A 29 15.06 37.65 -43.58
CA ALA A 29 14.88 38.04 -44.99
C ALA A 29 14.54 39.52 -45.33
N ASP A 30 15.43 40.20 -46.06
CA ASP A 30 15.27 40.43 -47.50
C ASP A 30 16.57 40.98 -48.15
N GLU A 31 16.74 40.64 -49.43
CA GLU A 31 17.91 40.85 -50.30
C GLU A 31 18.56 42.25 -50.26
N PHE A 32 19.91 42.33 -50.27
CA PHE A 32 20.66 43.17 -51.22
C PHE A 32 22.16 42.79 -51.27
N ASP A 33 22.73 43.03 -52.44
CA ASP A 33 23.92 42.43 -53.06
C ASP A 33 25.28 43.05 -52.69
N ILE A 34 26.29 42.17 -52.58
CA ILE A 34 27.73 42.20 -52.94
C ILE A 34 28.67 43.41 -52.62
N GLU A 35 29.81 43.03 -51.99
CA GLU A 35 31.15 43.65 -51.93
C GLU A 35 31.55 44.70 -50.84
N GLN A 36 32.40 44.22 -49.91
CA GLN A 36 33.43 44.90 -49.10
C GLN A 36 33.09 45.54 -47.72
N PRO A 37 34.06 45.55 -46.76
CA PRO A 37 33.81 45.83 -45.35
C PRO A 37 34.02 47.32 -45.02
N GLN A 38 33.19 47.87 -44.12
CA GLN A 38 33.44 49.20 -43.54
C GLN A 38 33.50 49.18 -42.01
N ASN A 39 34.54 49.87 -41.56
CA ASN A 39 35.05 50.03 -40.21
C ASN A 39 34.43 51.30 -39.59
N HIS A 40 34.39 51.37 -38.25
CA HIS A 40 34.11 52.52 -37.36
C HIS A 40 32.64 52.79 -36.92
N PRO A 41 32.41 53.51 -35.79
CA PRO A 41 33.24 53.74 -34.59
C PRO A 41 32.50 53.37 -33.26
N GLN A 42 33.23 53.09 -32.19
CA GLN A 42 32.64 52.94 -30.84
C GLN A 42 32.03 54.26 -30.33
N PRO A 43 30.81 54.26 -29.77
CA PRO A 43 30.29 55.36 -28.96
C PRO A 43 30.89 55.32 -27.53
N PRO A 44 30.94 56.48 -26.83
CA PRO A 44 31.62 56.63 -25.54
C PRO A 44 30.91 55.85 -24.42
N PRO A 45 31.61 55.49 -23.33
CA PRO A 45 31.01 54.70 -22.26
C PRO A 45 29.95 55.54 -21.53
N GLU A 46 28.71 55.07 -21.54
CA GLU A 46 27.67 55.57 -20.65
C GLU A 46 28.07 55.29 -19.19
N PRO A 47 27.73 56.20 -18.25
CA PRO A 47 28.15 56.08 -16.86
C PRO A 47 27.57 54.82 -16.24
N TYR A 48 28.46 53.93 -15.83
CA TYR A 48 28.15 52.69 -15.11
C TYR A 48 27.50 53.08 -13.77
N PHE A 49 26.17 53.08 -13.70
CA PHE A 49 25.48 53.14 -12.42
C PHE A 49 25.62 51.76 -11.78
N ASP A 50 26.57 51.67 -10.87
CA ASP A 50 26.83 50.48 -10.09
C ASP A 50 25.61 50.17 -9.21
N ILE A 51 25.10 48.94 -9.28
CA ILE A 51 23.90 48.46 -8.55
C ILE A 51 24.03 48.71 -7.03
N THR A 52 25.27 48.87 -6.56
CA THR A 52 25.67 49.25 -5.20
C THR A 52 25.12 50.61 -4.74
N GLU A 53 24.85 51.56 -5.65
CA GLU A 53 24.30 52.88 -5.27
C GLU A 53 22.80 52.88 -4.96
N ARG A 54 22.04 51.91 -5.48
CA ARG A 54 20.59 51.77 -5.21
C ARG A 54 20.26 50.76 -4.13
N MET A 55 21.17 49.84 -3.81
CA MET A 55 20.92 48.73 -2.89
C MET A 55 22.15 48.50 -1.98
N PRO A 56 22.36 49.38 -0.98
CA PRO A 56 23.56 49.32 -0.12
C PRO A 56 23.68 48.00 0.67
N HIS A 57 22.57 47.28 0.87
CA HIS A 57 22.50 46.00 1.61
C HIS A 57 22.82 44.76 0.76
N LEU A 58 22.92 44.89 -0.57
CA LEU A 58 23.28 43.79 -1.48
C LEU A 58 24.80 43.63 -1.67
N THR A 59 25.59 44.35 -0.89
CA THR A 59 27.06 44.31 -0.92
C THR A 59 27.64 43.11 -0.17
N ASP A 60 26.82 42.38 0.59
CA ASP A 60 27.24 41.17 1.29
C ASP A 60 27.55 40.05 0.27
N PRO A 61 28.82 39.58 0.19
CA PRO A 61 29.23 38.50 -0.71
C PRO A 61 28.38 37.23 -0.59
N LYS A 62 27.82 36.96 0.61
CA LYS A 62 26.97 35.79 0.87
C LYS A 62 25.62 35.88 0.17
N VAL A 63 24.96 37.04 0.27
CA VAL A 63 23.67 37.30 -0.38
C VAL A 63 23.81 37.23 -1.90
N VAL A 64 24.90 37.81 -2.42
CA VAL A 64 25.21 37.77 -3.86
C VAL A 64 25.44 36.34 -4.35
N ASN A 65 26.13 35.50 -3.58
CA ASN A 65 26.34 34.09 -3.94
C ASN A 65 25.06 33.26 -3.86
N ALA A 66 24.23 33.45 -2.83
CA ALA A 66 22.94 32.77 -2.69
C ALA A 66 21.97 33.15 -3.82
N MET A 67 21.91 34.45 -4.17
CA MET A 67 21.15 34.92 -5.33
C MET A 67 21.70 34.38 -6.64
N ARG A 68 23.03 34.31 -6.81
CA ARG A 68 23.64 33.72 -8.01
C ARG A 68 23.25 32.24 -8.17
N SER A 69 23.20 31.48 -7.08
CA SER A 69 22.77 30.08 -7.08
C SER A 69 21.29 29.95 -7.43
N ALA A 70 20.40 30.68 -6.76
CA ALA A 70 18.96 30.61 -7.02
C ALA A 70 18.61 31.07 -8.44
N VAL A 71 19.30 32.09 -8.97
CA VAL A 71 19.17 32.52 -10.37
C VAL A 71 19.71 31.46 -11.33
N ALA A 72 20.78 30.75 -10.98
CA ALA A 72 21.27 29.62 -11.77
C ALA A 72 20.22 28.50 -11.84
N ASP A 73 19.63 28.12 -10.71
CA ASP A 73 18.57 27.09 -10.63
C ASP A 73 17.35 27.47 -11.47
N VAL A 74 16.84 28.71 -11.33
CA VAL A 74 15.74 29.23 -12.16
C VAL A 74 16.11 29.22 -13.65
N SER A 75 17.33 29.63 -13.98
CA SER A 75 17.80 29.66 -15.37
C SER A 75 17.94 28.26 -15.98
N GLN A 76 18.39 27.29 -15.19
CA GLN A 76 18.56 25.90 -15.59
C GLN A 76 17.20 25.23 -15.80
N THR A 77 16.28 25.36 -14.84
CA THR A 77 14.93 24.80 -14.93
C THR A 77 14.15 25.41 -16.10
N ARG A 78 14.26 26.72 -16.32
CA ARG A 78 13.66 27.40 -17.48
C ARG A 78 14.31 26.97 -18.80
N SER A 79 15.61 26.68 -18.81
CA SER A 79 16.30 26.12 -19.97
C SER A 79 15.81 24.71 -20.28
N MET A 80 15.59 23.87 -19.26
CA MET A 80 15.04 22.52 -19.42
C MET A 80 13.60 22.55 -19.95
N LEU A 81 12.74 23.39 -19.38
CA LEU A 81 11.38 23.63 -19.89
C LEU A 81 11.38 24.10 -21.35
N LYS A 82 12.36 24.93 -21.74
CA LYS A 82 12.51 25.36 -23.13
C LYS A 82 12.98 24.25 -24.07
N THR A 83 13.82 23.33 -23.60
CA THR A 83 14.24 22.16 -24.39
C THR A 83 13.15 21.11 -24.54
N LEU A 84 12.24 21.03 -23.57
CA LEU A 84 11.10 20.10 -23.58
C LEU A 84 10.03 20.47 -24.61
N GLY A 85 9.95 21.75 -24.98
CA GLY A 85 9.01 22.25 -25.96
C GLY A 85 7.72 22.76 -25.32
N GLU A 86 6.65 22.83 -26.10
CA GLU A 86 5.35 23.26 -25.60
C GLU A 86 4.68 22.13 -24.83
N ARG A 87 4.07 22.48 -23.70
CA ARG A 87 3.30 21.52 -22.89
C ARG A 87 2.10 21.01 -23.72
N PRO A 88 1.87 19.68 -23.76
CA PRO A 88 0.67 19.12 -24.37
C PRO A 88 -0.60 19.73 -23.79
N PHE A 89 -1.63 19.95 -24.63
CA PHE A 89 -2.93 20.38 -24.13
C PHE A 89 -3.57 19.30 -23.26
N HIS A 90 -4.19 19.68 -22.15
CA HIS A 90 -4.87 18.76 -21.23
C HIS A 90 -5.87 17.84 -21.95
N GLU A 91 -6.60 18.36 -22.94
CA GLU A 91 -7.54 17.57 -23.75
C GLU A 91 -6.85 16.44 -24.54
N LEU A 92 -5.63 16.65 -25.02
CA LEU A 92 -4.86 15.62 -25.74
C LEU A 92 -4.35 14.54 -24.76
N VAL A 93 -3.94 14.93 -23.55
CA VAL A 93 -3.49 14.01 -22.50
C VAL A 93 -4.65 13.14 -22.02
N ASP A 94 -5.83 13.73 -21.80
CA ASP A 94 -7.04 12.99 -21.46
C ASP A 94 -7.45 12.03 -22.57
N THR A 95 -7.41 12.49 -23.83
CA THR A 95 -7.68 11.65 -24.99
C THR A 95 -6.69 10.48 -25.08
N ALA A 96 -5.41 10.71 -24.79
CA ALA A 96 -4.40 9.67 -24.76
C ALA A 96 -4.63 8.65 -23.64
N ARG A 97 -5.05 9.09 -22.45
CA ARG A 97 -5.45 8.19 -21.35
C ARG A 97 -6.64 7.31 -21.74
N VAL A 98 -7.65 7.89 -22.38
CA VAL A 98 -8.81 7.13 -22.90
C VAL A 98 -8.39 6.15 -23.99
N LYS A 99 -7.53 6.57 -24.92
CA LYS A 99 -7.01 5.72 -26.00
C LYS A 99 -6.20 4.54 -25.47
N LEU A 100 -5.38 4.75 -24.44
CA LEU A 100 -4.67 3.64 -23.77
C LEU A 100 -5.62 2.61 -23.17
N ALA A 101 -6.70 3.06 -22.51
CA ALA A 101 -7.72 2.16 -21.97
C ALA A 101 -8.47 1.40 -23.09
N GLU A 102 -8.79 2.06 -24.22
CA GLU A 102 -9.39 1.41 -25.38
C GLU A 102 -8.47 0.35 -25.98
N ILE A 103 -7.17 0.64 -26.09
CA ILE A 103 -6.14 -0.28 -26.59
C ILE A 103 -6.01 -1.51 -25.69
N GLU A 104 -6.09 -1.34 -24.37
CA GLU A 104 -6.05 -2.47 -23.42
C GLU A 104 -7.27 -3.39 -23.55
N VAL A 105 -8.45 -2.80 -23.76
CA VAL A 105 -9.68 -3.56 -24.02
C VAL A 105 -9.59 -4.30 -25.36
N ASP A 106 -9.08 -3.65 -26.42
CA ASP A 106 -8.93 -4.28 -27.73
C ASP A 106 -7.87 -5.39 -27.73
N MET A 107 -6.75 -5.19 -27.01
CA MET A 107 -5.73 -6.23 -26.79
C MET A 107 -6.35 -7.46 -26.14
N SER A 108 -7.17 -7.26 -25.09
CA SER A 108 -7.81 -8.35 -24.37
C SER A 108 -8.73 -9.17 -25.28
N LYS A 109 -9.49 -8.51 -26.15
CA LYS A 109 -10.35 -9.17 -27.15
C LYS A 109 -9.54 -9.95 -28.19
N ARG A 110 -8.49 -9.36 -28.75
CA ARG A 110 -7.63 -10.02 -29.74
C ARG A 110 -6.95 -11.25 -29.16
N LEU A 111 -6.48 -11.18 -27.92
CA LEU A 111 -5.90 -12.34 -27.22
C LEU A 111 -6.94 -13.42 -26.95
N GLU A 112 -8.18 -13.05 -26.61
CA GLU A 112 -9.28 -14.00 -26.43
C GLU A 112 -9.64 -14.72 -27.74
N GLU A 113 -9.71 -14.01 -28.87
CA GLU A 113 -9.94 -14.60 -30.19
C GLU A 113 -8.83 -15.57 -30.61
N ILE A 114 -7.58 -15.23 -30.28
CA ILE A 114 -6.43 -16.11 -30.48
C ILE A 114 -6.63 -17.38 -29.62
N VAL A 115 -6.86 -17.26 -28.32
CA VAL A 115 -7.06 -18.43 -27.43
C VAL A 115 -8.22 -19.33 -27.86
N LEU A 116 -9.31 -18.77 -28.39
CA LEU A 116 -10.50 -19.50 -28.84
C LEU A 116 -10.38 -20.07 -30.26
N SER A 117 -9.30 -19.77 -31.00
CA SER A 117 -9.13 -20.21 -32.38
C SER A 117 -9.02 -21.74 -32.47
N PRO A 118 -9.87 -22.42 -33.26
CA PRO A 118 -9.86 -23.87 -33.33
C PRO A 118 -8.61 -24.40 -34.06
N ARG A 119 -8.10 -25.55 -33.61
CA ARG A 119 -6.99 -26.24 -34.28
C ARG A 119 -7.43 -26.78 -35.66
N PRO A 120 -6.74 -26.45 -36.76
CA PRO A 120 -6.98 -27.05 -38.07
C PRO A 120 -6.75 -28.58 -38.06
N PRO A 121 -7.56 -29.36 -38.80
CA PRO A 121 -7.49 -30.82 -38.79
C PRO A 121 -6.18 -31.37 -39.35
N GLU A 122 -5.52 -30.63 -40.23
CA GLU A 122 -4.29 -31.03 -40.95
C GLU A 122 -3.00 -30.71 -40.18
N MET A 123 -3.08 -29.95 -39.08
CA MET A 123 -1.92 -29.46 -38.35
C MET A 123 -1.67 -30.23 -37.05
N GLU A 124 -0.42 -30.62 -36.81
CA GLU A 124 0.00 -31.27 -35.57
C GLU A 124 -0.22 -30.37 -34.36
N ARG A 125 -0.49 -30.98 -33.20
CA ARG A 125 -0.81 -30.24 -31.97
C ARG A 125 0.34 -29.36 -31.47
N GLN A 126 1.59 -29.79 -31.67
CA GLN A 126 2.77 -29.04 -31.24
C GLN A 126 2.99 -27.81 -32.12
N ASP A 127 2.91 -27.98 -33.44
CA ASP A 127 3.03 -26.88 -34.40
C ASP A 127 1.91 -25.85 -34.25
N TRP A 128 0.68 -26.32 -34.00
CA TRP A 128 -0.43 -25.41 -33.70
C TRP A 128 -0.16 -24.57 -32.45
N ARG A 129 0.34 -25.17 -31.35
CA ARG A 129 0.65 -24.40 -30.13
C ARG A 129 1.77 -23.39 -30.34
N LEU A 130 2.74 -23.71 -31.19
CA LEU A 130 3.84 -22.80 -31.53
C LEU A 130 3.34 -21.64 -32.40
N ASP A 131 2.48 -21.91 -33.39
CA ASP A 131 1.80 -20.88 -34.19
C ASP A 131 0.92 -19.95 -33.34
N MET A 132 0.18 -20.51 -32.36
CA MET A 132 -0.59 -19.73 -31.40
C MET A 132 0.29 -18.82 -30.53
N ALA A 133 1.42 -19.35 -30.03
CA ALA A 133 2.36 -18.57 -29.23
C ALA A 133 3.01 -17.42 -30.04
N ILE A 134 3.32 -17.65 -31.32
CA ILE A 134 3.84 -16.61 -32.21
C ILE A 134 2.79 -15.53 -32.44
N LYS A 135 1.53 -15.90 -32.71
CA LYS A 135 0.44 -14.94 -32.89
C LYS A 135 0.15 -14.11 -31.65
N GLU A 136 0.21 -14.72 -30.46
CA GLU A 136 0.09 -13.99 -29.20
C GLU A 136 1.25 -12.99 -29.01
N ASP A 137 2.49 -13.40 -29.28
CA ASP A 137 3.67 -12.54 -29.16
C ASP A 137 3.65 -11.38 -30.17
N GLU A 138 3.28 -11.64 -31.42
CA GLU A 138 3.10 -10.62 -32.46
C GLU A 138 1.98 -9.63 -32.09
N CYS A 139 0.86 -10.12 -31.55
CA CYS A 139 -0.24 -9.29 -31.06
C CYS A 139 0.22 -8.37 -29.92
N ARG A 140 0.94 -8.91 -28.92
CA ARG A 140 1.47 -8.12 -27.79
C ARG A 140 2.47 -7.07 -28.25
N LYS A 141 3.39 -7.43 -29.15
CA LYS A 141 4.39 -6.50 -29.72
C LYS A 141 3.76 -5.39 -30.56
N GLY A 142 2.73 -5.72 -31.35
CA GLY A 142 2.00 -4.72 -32.13
C GLY A 142 1.28 -3.70 -31.25
N VAL A 143 0.62 -4.16 -30.19
CA VAL A 143 -0.09 -3.29 -29.25
C VAL A 143 0.88 -2.45 -28.41
N GLU A 144 1.99 -3.01 -27.95
CA GLU A 144 2.94 -2.22 -27.14
C GLU A 144 3.53 -1.06 -27.95
N LYS A 145 3.79 -1.26 -29.24
CA LYS A 145 4.21 -0.18 -30.15
C LYS A 145 3.17 0.94 -30.26
N GLU A 146 1.89 0.60 -30.29
CA GLU A 146 0.80 1.59 -30.29
C GLU A 146 0.67 2.31 -28.93
N ARG A 147 0.92 1.61 -27.82
CA ARG A 147 0.90 2.19 -26.46
C ARG A 147 2.06 3.16 -26.23
N GLU A 148 3.24 2.89 -26.79
CA GLU A 148 4.44 3.73 -26.61
C GLU A 148 4.20 5.19 -27.01
N GLU A 149 3.45 5.44 -28.08
CA GLU A 149 3.15 6.80 -28.56
C GLU A 149 2.32 7.60 -27.55
N TYR A 150 1.27 6.98 -27.00
CA TYR A 150 0.40 7.63 -25.99
C TYR A 150 1.07 7.75 -24.62
N LYS A 151 1.88 6.74 -24.22
CA LYS A 151 2.67 6.79 -22.98
C LYS A 151 3.70 7.92 -23.03
N ALA A 152 4.36 8.11 -24.17
CA ALA A 152 5.32 9.20 -24.35
C ALA A 152 4.66 10.58 -24.17
N LEU A 153 3.42 10.75 -24.65
CA LEU A 153 2.67 12.01 -24.50
C LEU A 153 2.31 12.30 -23.04
N ILE A 154 1.88 11.29 -22.29
CA ILE A 154 1.53 11.44 -20.86
C ILE A 154 2.80 11.71 -20.04
N ALA A 155 3.87 10.98 -20.29
CA ALA A 155 5.15 11.17 -19.62
C ALA A 155 5.73 12.59 -19.85
N LEU A 156 5.51 13.15 -21.04
CA LEU A 156 5.90 14.53 -21.35
C LEU A 156 5.13 15.55 -20.49
N ASP A 157 3.82 15.37 -20.30
CA ASP A 157 3.00 16.25 -19.44
C ASP A 157 3.39 16.17 -17.97
N GLU A 158 3.61 14.96 -17.45
CA GLU A 158 4.07 14.73 -16.06
C GLU A 158 5.43 15.39 -15.80
N LEU A 159 6.32 15.32 -16.80
CA LEU A 159 7.63 15.93 -16.72
C LEU A 159 7.54 17.47 -16.80
N HIS A 160 6.63 18.03 -17.61
CA HIS A 160 6.32 19.46 -17.57
C HIS A 160 5.80 19.90 -16.20
N GLU A 161 4.88 19.15 -15.58
CA GLU A 161 4.35 19.43 -14.25
C GLU A 161 5.48 19.43 -13.18
N ALA A 162 6.38 18.45 -13.24
CA ALA A 162 7.51 18.36 -12.32
C ALA A 162 8.47 19.56 -12.45
N TYR A 163 8.83 19.96 -13.67
CA TYR A 163 9.71 21.10 -13.89
C TYR A 163 9.04 22.45 -13.61
N GLU A 164 7.73 22.58 -13.86
CA GLU A 164 6.96 23.78 -13.48
C GLU A 164 6.91 23.95 -11.96
N LYS A 165 6.73 22.85 -11.21
CA LYS A 165 6.82 22.86 -9.74
C LYS A 165 8.20 23.26 -9.26
N MET A 166 9.25 22.65 -9.81
CA MET A 166 10.64 22.99 -9.49
C MET A 166 10.97 24.46 -9.79
N LEU A 167 10.43 25.02 -10.87
CA LEU A 167 10.58 26.43 -11.22
C LEU A 167 9.90 27.32 -10.17
N LYS A 168 8.67 26.99 -9.79
CA LYS A 168 7.90 27.73 -8.78
C LYS A 168 8.61 27.73 -7.43
N ASP A 169 9.17 26.59 -7.02
CA ASP A 169 9.92 26.47 -5.77
C ASP A 169 11.22 27.29 -5.80
N ALA A 170 11.94 27.27 -6.93
CA ALA A 170 13.14 28.08 -7.13
C ALA A 170 12.83 29.60 -7.13
N GLU A 171 11.73 30.02 -7.74
CA GLU A 171 11.26 31.41 -7.75
C GLU A 171 10.86 31.88 -6.34
N GLN A 172 10.12 31.06 -5.58
CA GLN A 172 9.78 31.36 -4.18
C GLN A 172 11.01 31.44 -3.28
N ARG A 173 12.01 30.58 -3.50
CA ARG A 173 13.29 30.65 -2.78
C ARG A 173 14.01 31.97 -3.06
N LEU A 174 14.03 32.42 -4.32
CA LEU A 174 14.64 33.69 -4.71
C LEU A 174 13.94 34.88 -4.02
N GLU A 175 12.61 34.86 -3.95
CA GLU A 175 11.81 35.88 -3.26
C GLU A 175 12.13 35.94 -1.76
N LYS A 176 12.17 34.77 -1.09
CA LYS A 176 12.50 34.66 0.33
C LYS A 176 13.93 35.13 0.65
N ILE A 177 14.89 34.85 -0.24
CA ILE A 177 16.27 35.37 -0.14
C ILE A 177 16.27 36.89 -0.18
N TYR A 178 15.53 37.48 -1.10
CA TYR A 178 15.43 38.93 -1.25
C TYR A 178 14.79 39.58 -0.02
N GLU A 179 13.66 39.08 0.46
CA GLU A 179 12.96 39.62 1.63
C GLU A 179 13.84 39.59 2.89
N THR A 180 14.57 38.50 3.10
CA THR A 180 15.44 38.34 4.29
C THR A 180 16.66 39.24 4.22
N ALA A 181 17.25 39.42 3.02
CA ALA A 181 18.35 40.37 2.80
C ALA A 181 17.91 41.82 3.06
N VAL A 182 16.67 42.19 2.71
CA VAL A 182 16.11 43.52 2.99
C VAL A 182 15.82 43.72 4.49
N ALA A 183 15.42 42.67 5.20
CA ALA A 183 15.16 42.71 6.64
C ALA A 183 16.43 42.67 7.53
N GLY A 184 17.63 42.53 6.94
CA GLY A 184 18.90 42.42 7.65
C GLY A 184 19.10 41.07 8.35
N GLY A 185 18.39 40.02 7.91
CA GLY A 185 18.50 38.66 8.44
C GLY A 185 19.62 37.85 7.77
N ASP A 186 20.05 36.78 8.45
CA ASP A 186 21.12 35.90 7.96
C ASP A 186 20.61 35.00 6.82
N VAL A 187 21.23 35.08 5.64
CA VAL A 187 20.76 34.43 4.40
C VAL A 187 21.07 32.92 4.35
N GLU A 188 21.90 32.42 5.27
CA GLU A 188 22.17 30.98 5.43
C GLU A 188 20.91 30.19 5.82
N SER A 189 19.88 30.80 6.44
CA SER A 189 18.65 30.09 6.86
C SER A 189 17.62 29.87 5.74
N ILE A 190 17.95 30.21 4.49
CA ILE A 190 17.04 30.19 3.33
C ILE A 190 17.41 29.07 2.34
N GLY A 191 18.50 28.34 2.60
CA GLY A 191 18.74 27.04 2.00
C GLY A 191 17.73 26.02 2.50
N GLU A 192 16.86 25.58 1.58
CA GLU A 192 16.02 24.38 1.68
C GLU A 192 14.91 24.43 2.74
N SER A 193 13.91 25.28 2.51
CA SER A 193 12.59 25.11 3.12
C SER A 193 11.51 25.92 2.35
N SER A 194 10.86 25.25 1.41
CA SER A 194 9.48 25.51 1.01
C SER A 194 8.62 24.37 1.56
N GLY A 195 8.22 24.53 2.81
CA GLY A 195 7.40 23.59 3.56
C GLY A 195 7.15 24.15 4.96
N GLU A 196 6.31 25.19 5.00
CA GLU A 196 5.55 25.70 6.16
C GLU A 196 6.29 26.07 7.46
N LYS A 197 6.00 27.29 7.94
CA LYS A 197 6.45 27.82 9.23
C LYS A 197 5.92 26.94 10.39
N SER A 198 6.83 26.20 11.01
CA SER A 198 6.71 25.78 12.41
C SER A 198 8.11 25.53 12.96
N SER A 199 8.59 26.49 13.77
CA SER A 199 9.53 26.34 14.88
C SER A 199 10.79 25.46 14.68
N GLU A 200 11.94 26.13 14.56
CA GLU A 200 13.27 25.67 15.03
C GLU A 200 13.59 24.17 14.90
N LEU A 201 14.09 23.70 13.77
CA LEU A 201 14.99 22.54 13.74
C LEU A 201 15.96 22.72 12.58
N LYS A 202 17.21 23.04 12.92
CA LYS A 202 18.37 22.87 12.06
C LYS A 202 18.28 21.48 11.42
N GLU A 203 18.62 21.37 10.14
CA GLU A 203 19.03 20.09 9.59
C GLU A 203 20.32 19.66 10.29
N GLU A 204 20.19 19.12 11.49
CA GLU A 204 21.25 18.39 12.15
C GLU A 204 21.42 17.10 11.36
N VAL A 205 22.39 17.11 10.44
CA VAL A 205 22.98 15.87 9.95
C VAL A 205 23.41 15.11 11.20
N ASN A 206 22.66 14.06 11.55
CA ASN A 206 22.82 13.39 12.83
C ASN A 206 24.24 12.81 12.92
N GLU A 207 25.10 13.38 13.77
CA GLU A 207 26.53 13.05 13.86
C GLU A 207 26.75 11.55 14.07
N GLU A 208 25.80 10.88 14.75
CA GLU A 208 25.82 9.44 15.00
C GLU A 208 25.60 8.61 13.72
N VAL A 209 24.72 9.06 12.83
CA VAL A 209 24.53 8.43 11.51
C VAL A 209 25.83 8.52 10.70
N ILE A 210 26.49 9.68 10.72
CA ILE A 210 27.80 9.85 10.07
C ILE A 210 28.85 8.93 10.72
N GLY A 211 28.86 8.84 12.06
CA GLY A 211 29.77 7.98 12.82
C GLY A 211 29.63 6.51 12.43
N ILE A 212 28.40 6.00 12.31
CA ILE A 212 28.13 4.62 11.89
C ILE A 212 28.60 4.38 10.45
N LEU A 213 28.33 5.33 9.53
CA LEU A 213 28.80 5.23 8.15
C LEU A 213 30.35 5.24 8.05
N GLN A 214 31.02 6.00 8.91
CA GLN A 214 32.49 6.00 9.00
C GLN A 214 33.03 4.69 9.58
N GLU A 215 32.40 4.15 10.62
CA GLU A 215 32.78 2.87 11.22
C GLU A 215 32.58 1.71 10.24
N ALA A 216 31.44 1.69 9.54
CA ALA A 216 31.11 0.69 8.53
C ALA A 216 32.06 0.69 7.32
N SER A 217 32.76 1.80 7.07
CA SER A 217 33.78 1.88 6.02
C SER A 217 35.06 1.09 6.37
N GLY A 218 35.29 0.83 7.66
CA GLY A 218 36.49 0.13 8.15
C GLY A 218 36.25 -1.21 8.84
N LYS A 219 35.01 -1.53 9.22
CA LYS A 219 34.64 -2.74 9.98
C LYS A 219 33.28 -3.30 9.53
N SER A 220 33.08 -4.61 9.76
CA SER A 220 31.77 -5.25 9.61
C SER A 220 30.85 -4.77 10.73
N VAL A 221 29.75 -4.11 10.38
CA VAL A 221 28.73 -3.64 11.32
C VAL A 221 27.47 -4.45 11.06
N GLU A 222 27.13 -5.32 12.00
CA GLU A 222 26.02 -6.27 11.84
C GLU A 222 24.71 -5.77 12.46
N ARG A 223 24.77 -4.93 13.49
CA ARG A 223 23.59 -4.44 14.20
C ARG A 223 23.71 -2.94 14.40
N VAL A 224 22.69 -2.21 13.93
CA VAL A 224 22.59 -0.76 14.08
C VAL A 224 21.27 -0.43 14.77
N ASP A 225 21.35 0.33 15.86
CA ASP A 225 20.21 0.88 16.56
C ASP A 225 20.27 2.41 16.55
N LEU A 226 19.34 2.99 15.79
CA LEU A 226 19.12 4.41 15.61
C LEU A 226 17.70 4.80 16.06
N SER A 227 17.11 4.01 16.96
CA SER A 227 15.77 4.31 17.46
C SER A 227 15.72 5.56 18.35
N GLY A 228 14.62 6.32 18.27
CA GLY A 228 14.40 7.47 19.14
C GLY A 228 15.27 8.69 18.85
N ARG A 229 15.89 8.78 17.67
CA ARG A 229 16.91 9.80 17.32
C ARG A 229 16.37 10.97 16.50
N GLN A 230 15.04 11.11 16.41
CA GLN A 230 14.38 12.18 15.67
C GLN A 230 14.82 12.29 14.19
N LEU A 231 15.26 11.18 13.60
CA LEU A 231 15.75 11.14 12.23
C LEU A 231 14.62 11.47 11.26
N ARG A 232 14.85 12.43 10.36
CA ARG A 232 13.89 12.80 9.31
C ARG A 232 14.07 11.99 8.03
N MET A 233 15.30 11.58 7.74
CA MET A 233 15.65 10.77 6.57
C MET A 233 16.74 9.76 6.92
N LEU A 234 16.74 8.66 6.18
CA LEU A 234 17.84 7.69 6.16
C LEU A 234 18.71 7.95 4.92
N PRO A 235 20.01 8.25 5.04
CA PRO A 235 20.88 8.46 3.89
C PRO A 235 21.02 7.21 3.02
N GLU A 236 21.07 7.37 1.70
CA GLU A 236 21.27 6.24 0.77
C GLU A 236 22.55 5.45 1.04
N ALA A 237 23.55 6.09 1.64
CA ALA A 237 24.82 5.47 2.00
C ALA A 237 24.67 4.26 2.95
N PHE A 238 23.56 4.14 3.69
CA PHE A 238 23.28 2.94 4.51
C PHE A 238 23.22 1.66 3.69
N GLY A 239 22.76 1.73 2.44
CA GLY A 239 22.74 0.56 1.54
C GLY A 239 24.12 -0.03 1.26
N LYS A 240 25.21 0.70 1.55
CA LYS A 240 26.58 0.19 1.38
C LYS A 240 27.05 -0.72 2.52
N ILE A 241 26.30 -0.82 3.61
CA ILE A 241 26.67 -1.63 4.78
C ILE A 241 26.11 -3.05 4.62
N HIS A 242 26.58 -3.78 3.60
CA HIS A 242 26.11 -5.12 3.26
C HIS A 242 26.24 -6.18 4.38
N SER A 243 26.98 -5.88 5.45
CA SER A 243 27.13 -6.74 6.63
C SER A 243 25.98 -6.62 7.63
N LEU A 244 25.05 -5.67 7.44
CA LEU A 244 23.93 -5.48 8.37
C LEU A 244 23.00 -6.69 8.39
N ILE A 245 22.72 -7.15 9.61
CA ILE A 245 21.75 -8.19 9.97
C ILE A 245 20.54 -7.53 10.63
N VAL A 246 20.75 -6.51 11.46
CA VAL A 246 19.67 -5.83 12.18
C VAL A 246 19.78 -4.31 12.06
N LEU A 247 18.68 -3.68 11.65
CA LEU A 247 18.55 -2.24 11.56
C LEU A 247 17.29 -1.78 12.31
N ASN A 248 17.49 -1.06 13.41
CA ASN A 248 16.41 -0.44 14.16
C ASN A 248 16.38 1.07 13.93
N LEU A 249 15.31 1.55 13.31
CA LEU A 249 15.01 2.95 12.99
C LEU A 249 13.70 3.41 13.63
N SER A 250 13.21 2.68 14.64
CA SER A 250 11.92 2.94 15.28
C SER A 250 11.89 4.28 16.03
N ASN A 251 10.71 4.85 16.24
CA ASN A 251 10.52 6.10 17.00
C ASN A 251 11.32 7.29 16.42
N ASN A 252 11.27 7.48 15.11
CA ASN A 252 11.91 8.58 14.40
C ASN A 252 10.84 9.43 13.67
N GLN A 253 11.27 10.30 12.77
CA GLN A 253 10.42 11.17 11.95
C GLN A 253 10.61 10.86 10.45
N LEU A 254 10.97 9.61 10.12
CA LEU A 254 11.24 9.20 8.75
C LEU A 254 9.97 9.30 7.91
N THR A 255 10.06 10.01 6.78
CA THR A 255 8.97 10.11 5.80
C THR A 255 9.14 9.13 4.64
N VAL A 256 10.38 8.75 4.34
CA VAL A 256 10.75 7.83 3.26
C VAL A 256 11.90 6.92 3.69
N VAL A 257 11.87 5.67 3.23
CA VAL A 257 13.02 4.76 3.27
C VAL A 257 13.63 4.71 1.86
N PRO A 258 14.95 4.96 1.70
CA PRO A 258 15.59 4.97 0.38
C PRO A 258 15.62 3.57 -0.25
N ASP A 259 15.60 3.53 -1.58
CA ASP A 259 15.68 2.27 -2.34
C ASP A 259 16.98 1.48 -2.09
N SER A 260 18.04 2.17 -1.67
CA SER A 260 19.30 1.53 -1.32
C SER A 260 19.19 0.58 -0.12
N ILE A 261 18.10 0.61 0.65
CA ILE A 261 17.83 -0.39 1.69
C ILE A 261 17.87 -1.81 1.13
N ALA A 262 17.46 -2.00 -0.13
CA ALA A 262 17.45 -3.27 -0.82
C ALA A 262 18.84 -3.88 -1.05
N SER A 263 19.91 -3.07 -0.96
CA SER A 263 21.29 -3.55 -1.05
C SER A 263 21.76 -4.29 0.22
N LEU A 264 20.96 -4.26 1.30
CA LEU A 264 21.25 -4.97 2.54
C LEU A 264 20.84 -6.45 2.46
N GLU A 265 21.50 -7.22 1.61
CA GLU A 265 21.14 -8.61 1.30
C GLU A 265 21.12 -9.56 2.51
N ASN A 266 21.89 -9.25 3.57
CA ASN A 266 21.97 -10.04 4.80
C ASN A 266 21.02 -9.58 5.91
N LEU A 267 20.19 -8.55 5.65
CA LEU A 267 19.31 -7.99 6.66
C LEU A 267 18.22 -9.00 7.05
N GLU A 268 18.16 -9.34 8.33
CA GLU A 268 17.18 -10.26 8.91
C GLU A 268 16.10 -9.54 9.72
N GLU A 269 16.42 -8.41 10.35
CA GLU A 269 15.50 -7.64 11.18
C GLU A 269 15.51 -6.16 10.77
N LEU A 270 14.33 -5.65 10.37
CA LEU A 270 14.13 -4.24 10.03
C LEU A 270 12.98 -3.68 10.87
N HIS A 271 13.31 -2.74 11.76
CA HIS A 271 12.33 -2.05 12.59
C HIS A 271 12.22 -0.59 12.17
N LEU A 272 11.03 -0.19 11.74
CA LEU A 272 10.66 1.13 11.24
C LEU A 272 9.43 1.68 11.99
N SER A 273 9.08 1.12 13.15
CA SER A 273 7.85 1.47 13.84
C SER A 273 7.85 2.91 14.36
N SER A 274 6.66 3.49 14.51
CA SER A 274 6.48 4.86 15.01
C SER A 274 7.29 5.90 14.23
N ASN A 275 7.04 5.97 12.92
CA ASN A 275 7.61 6.96 11.99
C ASN A 275 6.49 7.68 11.23
N LEU A 276 6.83 8.41 10.15
CA LEU A 276 5.89 9.17 9.33
C LEU A 276 5.82 8.62 7.90
N LEU A 277 6.15 7.35 7.68
CA LEU A 277 6.22 6.73 6.36
C LEU A 277 4.83 6.68 5.71
N GLU A 278 4.72 7.20 4.48
CA GLU A 278 3.47 7.14 3.68
C GLU A 278 3.46 5.94 2.72
N SER A 279 4.64 5.46 2.33
CA SER A 279 4.85 4.26 1.53
C SER A 279 6.14 3.53 1.96
N LEU A 280 6.25 2.27 1.56
CA LEU A 280 7.51 1.54 1.55
C LEU A 280 8.05 1.53 0.11
N PRO A 281 9.37 1.52 -0.09
CA PRO A 281 9.94 1.41 -1.42
C PRO A 281 9.63 0.06 -2.06
N ASP A 282 9.38 0.02 -3.37
CA ASP A 282 9.17 -1.23 -4.11
C ASP A 282 10.38 -2.18 -4.01
N SER A 283 11.56 -1.63 -3.79
CA SER A 283 12.79 -2.38 -3.61
C SER A 283 12.82 -3.21 -2.30
N ILE A 284 11.89 -3.00 -1.35
CA ILE A 284 11.81 -3.78 -0.10
C ILE A 284 11.72 -5.30 -0.35
N GLY A 285 11.06 -5.70 -1.45
CA GLY A 285 10.91 -7.10 -1.85
C GLY A 285 12.21 -7.82 -2.18
N LEU A 286 13.32 -7.09 -2.36
CA LEU A 286 14.64 -7.65 -2.62
C LEU A 286 15.36 -8.16 -1.35
N LEU A 287 14.84 -7.81 -0.16
CA LEU A 287 15.37 -8.27 1.13
C LEU A 287 14.97 -9.74 1.40
N CYS A 288 15.54 -10.66 0.62
CA CYS A 288 15.22 -12.08 0.67
C CYS A 288 15.57 -12.77 2.00
N SER A 289 16.48 -12.19 2.80
CA SER A 289 16.90 -12.70 4.11
C SER A 289 16.04 -12.19 5.27
N LEU A 290 15.12 -11.25 5.01
CA LEU A 290 14.36 -10.56 6.04
C LEU A 290 13.40 -11.52 6.74
N LYS A 291 13.51 -11.63 8.06
CA LYS A 291 12.70 -12.49 8.94
C LYS A 291 11.70 -11.69 9.76
N ILE A 292 12.09 -10.50 10.20
CA ILE A 292 11.26 -9.61 11.01
C ILE A 292 11.16 -8.25 10.32
N LEU A 293 9.93 -7.82 10.04
CA LEU A 293 9.64 -6.49 9.57
C LEU A 293 8.59 -5.84 10.49
N ASP A 294 8.93 -4.71 11.07
CA ASP A 294 8.00 -3.90 11.85
C ASP A 294 7.89 -2.51 11.23
N VAL A 295 6.73 -2.20 10.66
CA VAL A 295 6.38 -0.89 10.09
C VAL A 295 5.17 -0.28 10.80
N SER A 296 4.88 -0.75 12.03
CA SER A 296 3.72 -0.33 12.79
C SER A 296 3.78 1.16 13.17
N GLY A 297 2.63 1.81 13.36
CA GLY A 297 2.59 3.22 13.79
C GLY A 297 3.14 4.20 12.76
N ASN A 298 2.80 3.98 11.48
CA ASN A 298 3.18 4.85 10.36
C ASN A 298 1.92 5.44 9.69
N LYS A 299 2.06 5.98 8.48
CA LYS A 299 0.96 6.53 7.68
C LYS A 299 0.73 5.74 6.39
N LEU A 300 1.15 4.48 6.34
CA LEU A 300 1.09 3.65 5.13
C LEU A 300 -0.36 3.50 4.67
N VAL A 301 -0.62 3.84 3.41
CA VAL A 301 -1.95 3.68 2.79
C VAL A 301 -2.04 2.33 2.05
N THR A 302 -0.91 1.86 1.53
CA THR A 302 -0.77 0.60 0.81
C THR A 302 0.57 -0.05 1.17
N LEU A 303 0.69 -1.34 0.90
CA LEU A 303 1.98 -2.04 0.87
C LEU A 303 2.38 -2.25 -0.60
N PRO A 304 3.67 -2.14 -0.95
CA PRO A 304 4.12 -2.43 -2.31
C PRO A 304 3.89 -3.91 -2.62
N ASP A 305 3.50 -4.24 -3.85
CA ASP A 305 3.25 -5.64 -4.25
C ASP A 305 4.50 -6.52 -4.09
N SER A 306 5.68 -5.91 -4.20
CA SER A 306 6.97 -6.57 -4.02
C SER A 306 7.20 -7.10 -2.61
N ILE A 307 6.47 -6.63 -1.58
CA ILE A 307 6.59 -7.14 -0.21
C ILE A 307 6.36 -8.65 -0.14
N CYS A 308 5.57 -9.19 -1.08
CA CYS A 308 5.32 -10.62 -1.21
C CYS A 308 6.62 -11.41 -1.45
N HIS A 309 7.64 -10.80 -2.07
CA HIS A 309 8.91 -11.45 -2.37
C HIS A 309 9.85 -11.62 -1.16
N CYS A 310 9.54 -11.02 0.00
CA CYS A 310 10.26 -11.26 1.25
C CYS A 310 9.95 -12.64 1.85
N ARG A 311 10.27 -13.71 1.10
CA ARG A 311 9.86 -15.11 1.38
C ARG A 311 10.37 -15.66 2.72
N SER A 312 11.40 -15.06 3.30
CA SER A 312 11.94 -15.46 4.60
C SER A 312 11.20 -14.85 5.80
N LEU A 313 10.22 -13.96 5.57
CA LEU A 313 9.50 -13.30 6.65
C LEU A 313 8.80 -14.32 7.55
N VAL A 314 9.00 -14.14 8.84
CA VAL A 314 8.41 -14.94 9.93
C VAL A 314 7.45 -14.07 10.74
N GLU A 315 7.83 -12.81 10.99
CA GLU A 315 7.02 -11.86 11.74
C GLU A 315 6.89 -10.56 10.96
N PHE A 316 5.66 -10.12 10.75
CA PHE A 316 5.35 -8.87 10.07
C PHE A 316 4.31 -8.09 10.86
N ASP A 317 4.68 -6.90 11.31
CA ASP A 317 3.78 -5.96 11.97
C ASP A 317 3.61 -4.71 11.10
N ALA A 318 2.39 -4.48 10.64
CA ALA A 318 1.98 -3.25 9.95
C ALA A 318 0.75 -2.62 10.64
N GLY A 319 0.61 -2.84 11.96
CA GLY A 319 -0.47 -2.26 12.75
C GLY A 319 -0.39 -0.73 12.83
N PHE A 320 -1.48 -0.06 13.24
CA PHE A 320 -1.54 1.41 13.37
C PHE A 320 -1.09 2.15 12.10
N ASN A 321 -1.72 1.83 10.98
CA ASN A 321 -1.47 2.47 9.68
C ASN A 321 -2.82 2.88 9.04
N LYS A 322 -2.84 3.15 7.74
CA LYS A 322 -4.04 3.51 6.97
C LYS A 322 -4.29 2.54 5.82
N LEU A 323 -3.85 1.28 5.97
CA LEU A 323 -3.93 0.27 4.92
C LEU A 323 -5.38 0.02 4.56
N SER A 324 -5.72 0.23 3.28
CA SER A 324 -7.09 0.02 2.77
C SER A 324 -7.25 -1.34 2.09
N TYR A 325 -6.15 -1.90 1.59
CA TYR A 325 -6.08 -3.24 0.99
C TYR A 325 -4.68 -3.83 1.19
N LEU A 326 -4.56 -5.13 0.97
CA LEU A 326 -3.29 -5.85 0.93
C LEU A 326 -3.02 -6.33 -0.50
N PRO A 327 -1.75 -6.52 -0.89
CA PRO A 327 -1.39 -7.16 -2.15
C PRO A 327 -2.11 -8.50 -2.33
N THR A 328 -2.68 -8.73 -3.51
CA THR A 328 -3.50 -9.93 -3.78
C THR A 328 -2.72 -11.22 -3.64
N ASN A 329 -1.40 -11.18 -3.88
CA ASN A 329 -0.51 -12.35 -3.85
C ASN A 329 0.19 -12.58 -2.51
N ILE A 330 -0.10 -11.79 -1.47
CA ILE A 330 0.61 -11.83 -0.19
C ILE A 330 0.69 -13.23 0.42
N GLY A 331 -0.39 -14.02 0.31
CA GLY A 331 -0.43 -15.35 0.89
C GLY A 331 0.20 -16.46 0.06
N TYR A 332 0.45 -16.25 -1.24
CA TYR A 332 1.12 -17.26 -2.08
C TYR A 332 2.64 -17.29 -1.84
N GLU A 333 3.23 -16.14 -1.52
CA GLU A 333 4.69 -15.99 -1.45
C GLU A 333 5.21 -15.95 -0.01
N LEU A 334 4.47 -15.36 0.95
CA LEU A 334 4.86 -15.29 2.37
C LEU A 334 4.56 -16.59 3.13
N VAL A 335 5.02 -17.72 2.60
CA VAL A 335 4.71 -19.07 3.08
C VAL A 335 5.31 -19.40 4.45
N ASN A 336 6.33 -18.66 4.89
CA ASN A 336 7.01 -18.85 6.17
C ASN A 336 6.44 -17.98 7.30
N LEU A 337 5.52 -17.05 7.00
CA LEU A 337 5.01 -16.09 7.96
C LEU A 337 4.24 -16.81 9.06
N ARG A 338 4.57 -16.50 10.32
CA ARG A 338 3.98 -17.09 11.52
C ARG A 338 3.17 -16.09 12.31
N ARG A 339 3.59 -14.83 12.34
CA ARG A 339 2.88 -13.74 13.03
C ARG A 339 2.63 -12.60 12.06
N LEU A 340 1.37 -12.22 11.94
CA LEU A 340 0.94 -11.08 11.15
C LEU A 340 0.05 -10.18 12.01
N SER A 341 0.48 -8.95 12.21
CA SER A 341 -0.31 -7.88 12.83
C SER A 341 -0.65 -6.82 11.79
N LEU A 342 -1.95 -6.59 11.61
CA LEU A 342 -2.54 -5.58 10.74
C LEU A 342 -3.57 -4.75 11.51
N SER A 343 -3.45 -4.73 12.84
CA SER A 343 -4.37 -4.03 13.74
C SER A 343 -4.45 -2.53 13.44
N PHE A 344 -5.56 -1.87 13.79
CA PHE A 344 -5.73 -0.41 13.62
C PHE A 344 -5.41 0.06 12.19
N ASN A 345 -6.12 -0.51 11.21
CA ASN A 345 -6.04 -0.14 9.79
C ASN A 345 -7.46 0.10 9.23
N LYS A 346 -7.60 0.15 7.90
CA LYS A 346 -8.87 0.38 7.20
C LYS A 346 -9.20 -0.76 6.23
N LEU A 347 -8.78 -1.98 6.55
CA LEU A 347 -8.96 -3.13 5.68
C LEU A 347 -10.43 -3.52 5.64
N ARG A 348 -10.98 -3.61 4.43
CA ARG A 348 -12.38 -4.05 4.19
C ARG A 348 -12.53 -5.53 3.91
N SER A 349 -11.48 -6.16 3.43
CA SER A 349 -11.42 -7.59 3.16
C SER A 349 -9.97 -8.08 3.24
N LEU A 350 -9.82 -9.39 3.44
CA LEU A 350 -8.56 -10.09 3.29
C LEU A 350 -8.56 -10.82 1.94
N PRO A 351 -7.45 -10.81 1.18
CA PRO A 351 -7.38 -11.49 -0.11
C PRO A 351 -7.52 -13.01 0.06
N THR A 352 -8.08 -13.67 -0.94
CA THR A 352 -8.30 -15.13 -0.92
C THR A 352 -7.01 -15.93 -0.78
N SER A 353 -5.87 -15.35 -1.19
CA SER A 353 -4.54 -15.94 -1.02
C SER A 353 -4.14 -16.16 0.43
N PHE A 354 -4.77 -15.51 1.42
CA PHE A 354 -4.52 -15.77 2.85
C PHE A 354 -4.63 -17.26 3.20
N GLY A 355 -5.53 -18.00 2.55
CA GLY A 355 -5.67 -19.44 2.76
C GLY A 355 -4.40 -20.26 2.45
N GLU A 356 -3.43 -19.71 1.73
CA GLU A 356 -2.17 -20.39 1.42
C GLU A 356 -1.06 -20.14 2.46
N MET A 357 -1.27 -19.26 3.44
CA MET A 357 -0.31 -18.95 4.50
C MET A 357 -0.27 -20.03 5.59
N LYS A 358 0.07 -21.26 5.20
CA LYS A 358 -0.04 -22.46 6.05
C LYS A 358 0.85 -22.44 7.29
N SER A 359 1.86 -21.57 7.36
CA SER A 359 2.72 -21.41 8.53
C SER A 359 2.16 -20.43 9.57
N LEU A 360 1.09 -19.70 9.25
CA LEU A 360 0.55 -18.64 10.08
C LEU A 360 -0.03 -19.21 11.38
N ARG A 361 0.37 -18.63 12.52
CA ARG A 361 -0.03 -19.04 13.87
C ARG A 361 -0.78 -17.95 14.61
N LEU A 362 -0.41 -16.70 14.39
CA LEU A 362 -1.06 -15.54 14.98
C LEU A 362 -1.43 -14.57 13.87
N LEU A 363 -2.72 -14.24 13.82
CA LEU A 363 -3.24 -13.18 12.98
C LEU A 363 -4.03 -12.20 13.84
N ASP A 364 -3.55 -10.95 13.86
CA ASP A 364 -4.25 -9.85 14.49
C ASP A 364 -4.71 -8.84 13.43
N VAL A 365 -6.03 -8.70 13.28
CA VAL A 365 -6.69 -7.76 12.37
C VAL A 365 -7.73 -6.92 13.11
N HIS A 366 -7.58 -6.73 14.42
CA HIS A 366 -8.54 -5.93 15.20
C HIS A 366 -8.50 -4.44 14.85
N PHE A 367 -9.61 -3.72 15.08
CA PHE A 367 -9.77 -2.32 14.64
C PHE A 367 -9.52 -2.14 13.13
N ASN A 368 -10.33 -2.82 12.33
CA ASN A 368 -10.39 -2.66 10.87
C ASN A 368 -11.85 -2.44 10.42
N GLU A 369 -12.09 -2.47 9.11
CA GLU A 369 -13.41 -2.29 8.47
C GLU A 369 -13.88 -3.59 7.78
N LEU A 370 -13.50 -4.77 8.31
CA LEU A 370 -13.72 -6.04 7.62
C LEU A 370 -15.22 -6.39 7.49
N HIS A 371 -15.69 -6.67 6.27
CA HIS A 371 -17.06 -7.16 6.03
C HIS A 371 -17.22 -8.67 6.26
N GLY A 372 -16.13 -9.42 6.17
CA GLY A 372 -16.15 -10.88 6.22
C GLY A 372 -14.77 -11.48 5.97
N LEU A 373 -14.69 -12.80 6.11
CA LEU A 373 -13.50 -13.58 5.80
C LEU A 373 -13.73 -14.40 4.51
N PRO A 374 -12.69 -14.60 3.68
CA PRO A 374 -12.81 -15.46 2.51
C PRO A 374 -13.02 -16.93 2.92
N LEU A 375 -13.72 -17.72 2.09
CA LEU A 375 -13.91 -19.14 2.37
C LEU A 375 -12.59 -19.92 2.51
N SER A 376 -11.56 -19.52 1.76
CA SER A 376 -10.21 -20.09 1.82
C SER A 376 -9.54 -19.92 3.19
N PHE A 377 -10.06 -19.06 4.06
CA PHE A 377 -9.50 -18.80 5.39
C PHE A 377 -9.45 -20.06 6.27
N GLY A 378 -10.39 -21.01 6.08
CA GLY A 378 -10.37 -22.31 6.76
C GLY A 378 -9.16 -23.19 6.44
N ASN A 379 -8.38 -22.87 5.40
CA ASN A 379 -7.14 -23.59 5.08
C ASN A 379 -5.99 -23.29 6.06
N LEU A 380 -6.13 -22.26 6.91
CA LEU A 380 -5.15 -21.84 7.91
C LEU A 380 -5.10 -22.79 9.12
N THR A 381 -4.92 -24.08 8.85
CA THR A 381 -5.01 -25.16 9.86
C THR A 381 -4.00 -25.06 11.00
N ASN A 382 -2.90 -24.31 10.85
CA ASN A 382 -1.91 -24.07 11.91
C ASN A 382 -2.17 -22.79 12.73
N LEU A 383 -3.24 -22.04 12.44
CA LEU A 383 -3.57 -20.82 13.16
C LEU A 383 -3.96 -21.16 14.60
N GLU A 384 -3.32 -20.50 15.56
CA GLU A 384 -3.51 -20.70 16.99
C GLU A 384 -4.28 -19.53 17.64
N ILE A 385 -4.02 -18.31 17.18
CA ILE A 385 -4.62 -17.08 17.72
C ILE A 385 -5.18 -16.24 16.57
N LEU A 386 -6.46 -15.90 16.65
CA LEU A 386 -7.15 -15.04 15.69
C LEU A 386 -7.88 -13.92 16.42
N ASN A 387 -7.44 -12.68 16.20
CA ASN A 387 -8.12 -11.50 16.72
C ASN A 387 -8.81 -10.73 15.60
N LEU A 388 -10.14 -10.75 15.61
CA LEU A 388 -11.06 -10.08 14.69
C LEU A 388 -11.91 -9.03 15.41
N SER A 389 -11.55 -8.68 16.65
CA SER A 389 -12.36 -7.75 17.44
C SER A 389 -12.43 -6.37 16.79
N ASN A 390 -13.46 -5.60 17.13
CA ASN A 390 -13.54 -4.18 16.75
C ASN A 390 -13.59 -3.93 15.22
N ASN A 391 -14.31 -4.77 14.45
CA ASN A 391 -14.67 -4.53 13.03
C ASN A 391 -16.12 -4.02 12.91
N PHE A 392 -16.44 -3.02 13.75
CA PHE A 392 -17.76 -2.58 14.21
C PHE A 392 -18.84 -2.29 13.17
N SER A 393 -18.48 -1.94 11.94
CA SER A 393 -19.46 -1.49 10.94
C SER A 393 -20.02 -2.63 10.08
N ASP A 394 -19.32 -3.76 9.96
CA ASP A 394 -19.52 -4.60 8.78
C ASP A 394 -19.37 -6.11 8.97
N LEU A 395 -18.66 -6.59 10.00
CA LEU A 395 -18.49 -8.03 10.21
C LEU A 395 -19.76 -8.64 10.80
N THR A 396 -20.61 -9.16 9.93
CA THR A 396 -21.94 -9.69 10.30
C THR A 396 -21.99 -11.21 10.43
N LYS A 397 -21.11 -11.92 9.73
CA LYS A 397 -21.06 -13.39 9.70
C LYS A 397 -19.64 -13.90 9.53
N LEU A 398 -19.41 -15.11 10.04
CA LEU A 398 -18.20 -15.90 9.76
C LEU A 398 -18.52 -16.97 8.71
N PRO A 399 -17.54 -17.35 7.87
CA PRO A 399 -17.71 -18.48 6.98
C PRO A 399 -17.76 -19.80 7.77
N ASP A 400 -18.50 -20.80 7.27
CA ASP A 400 -18.55 -22.14 7.87
C ASP A 400 -17.17 -22.80 7.96
N THR A 401 -16.25 -22.39 7.09
CA THR A 401 -14.86 -22.86 7.08
C THR A 401 -14.05 -22.39 8.29
N ILE A 402 -14.57 -21.49 9.13
CA ILE A 402 -13.93 -21.14 10.41
C ILE A 402 -13.73 -22.38 11.30
N GLY A 403 -14.65 -23.34 11.23
CA GLY A 403 -14.54 -24.59 11.97
C GLY A 403 -13.43 -25.54 11.49
N ASP A 404 -12.76 -25.23 10.38
CA ASP A 404 -11.62 -26.02 9.86
C ASP A 404 -10.27 -25.56 10.45
N LEU A 405 -10.25 -24.51 11.27
CA LEU A 405 -9.09 -24.04 12.01
C LEU A 405 -8.78 -24.93 13.21
N ILE A 406 -8.45 -26.19 12.96
CA ILE A 406 -8.35 -27.25 13.98
C ILE A 406 -7.35 -26.98 15.11
N ASN A 407 -6.34 -26.13 14.91
CA ASN A 407 -5.36 -25.75 15.94
C ASN A 407 -5.69 -24.43 16.67
N LEU A 408 -6.84 -23.80 16.38
CA LEU A 408 -7.20 -22.52 16.96
C LEU A 408 -7.46 -22.67 18.46
N LYS A 409 -6.78 -21.83 19.26
CA LYS A 409 -6.83 -21.80 20.72
C LYS A 409 -7.54 -20.58 21.24
N GLU A 410 -7.38 -19.45 20.56
CA GLU A 410 -7.97 -18.18 20.94
C GLU A 410 -8.65 -17.52 19.73
N LEU A 411 -9.92 -17.19 19.89
CA LEU A 411 -10.74 -16.48 18.92
C LEU A 411 -11.40 -15.28 19.60
N ASP A 412 -10.97 -14.08 19.21
CA ASP A 412 -11.56 -12.82 19.67
C ASP A 412 -12.43 -12.22 18.57
N LEU A 413 -13.74 -12.22 18.81
CA LEU A 413 -14.76 -11.66 17.92
C LEU A 413 -15.51 -10.52 18.62
N SER A 414 -14.99 -10.01 19.72
CA SER A 414 -15.66 -8.96 20.49
C SER A 414 -15.87 -7.70 19.66
N ASN A 415 -16.94 -6.95 19.93
CA ASN A 415 -17.20 -5.66 19.33
C ASN A 415 -17.37 -5.71 17.79
N ASN A 416 -18.28 -6.58 17.35
CA ASN A 416 -18.66 -6.77 15.94
C ASN A 416 -20.19 -6.75 15.79
N GLN A 417 -20.70 -7.04 14.59
CA GLN A 417 -22.13 -7.09 14.30
C GLN A 417 -22.61 -8.53 14.05
N ILE A 418 -22.00 -9.51 14.73
CA ILE A 418 -22.29 -10.93 14.50
C ILE A 418 -23.61 -11.31 15.18
N HIS A 419 -24.56 -11.78 14.37
CA HIS A 419 -25.86 -12.26 14.85
C HIS A 419 -25.89 -13.75 15.17
N GLU A 420 -25.15 -14.54 14.40
CA GLU A 420 -25.08 -15.99 14.57
C GLU A 420 -23.64 -16.49 14.36
N LEU A 421 -23.23 -17.45 15.19
CA LEU A 421 -22.04 -18.24 14.93
C LEU A 421 -22.40 -19.40 13.99
N PRO A 422 -21.47 -19.85 13.12
CA PRO A 422 -21.70 -21.04 12.31
C PRO A 422 -21.66 -22.30 13.18
N ASP A 423 -22.51 -23.29 12.87
CA ASP A 423 -22.59 -24.58 13.57
C ASP A 423 -21.22 -25.29 13.65
N THR A 424 -20.39 -25.05 12.64
CA THR A 424 -19.04 -25.61 12.51
C THR A 424 -18.05 -25.11 13.56
N ILE A 425 -18.35 -24.04 14.31
CA ILE A 425 -17.51 -23.58 15.43
C ILE A 425 -17.33 -24.66 16.51
N SER A 426 -18.29 -25.60 16.58
CA SER A 426 -18.21 -26.79 17.43
C SER A 426 -17.03 -27.72 17.13
N ARG A 427 -16.46 -27.66 15.92
CA ARG A 427 -15.31 -28.47 15.47
C ARG A 427 -13.97 -27.96 15.99
N LEU A 428 -13.94 -26.79 16.63
CA LEU A 428 -12.71 -26.19 17.16
C LEU A 428 -12.34 -26.85 18.50
N ASP A 429 -11.83 -28.08 18.43
CA ASP A 429 -11.53 -28.91 19.60
C ASP A 429 -10.49 -28.28 20.54
N ASN A 430 -9.53 -27.53 19.99
CA ASN A 430 -8.46 -26.87 20.75
C ASN A 430 -8.83 -25.46 21.25
N LEU A 431 -10.05 -24.97 20.98
CA LEU A 431 -10.45 -23.62 21.34
C LEU A 431 -10.67 -23.52 22.86
N THR A 432 -9.89 -22.64 23.49
CA THR A 432 -9.90 -22.41 24.94
C THR A 432 -10.42 -21.03 25.31
N VAL A 433 -10.23 -20.04 24.43
CA VAL A 433 -10.69 -18.67 24.62
C VAL A 433 -11.56 -18.28 23.45
N LEU A 434 -12.82 -17.95 23.74
CA LEU A 434 -13.78 -17.40 22.78
C LEU A 434 -14.38 -16.13 23.39
N LYS A 435 -14.10 -14.97 22.78
CA LYS A 435 -14.67 -13.70 23.21
C LYS A 435 -15.70 -13.24 22.19
N LEU A 436 -16.90 -12.96 22.67
CA LEU A 436 -18.09 -12.61 21.87
C LEU A 436 -18.77 -11.35 22.37
N ASP A 437 -18.16 -10.65 23.34
CA ASP A 437 -18.71 -9.46 23.97
C ASP A 437 -19.07 -8.39 22.93
N GLU A 438 -20.06 -7.56 23.22
CA GLU A 438 -20.49 -6.46 22.34
C GLU A 438 -20.84 -6.92 20.90
N ASN A 439 -21.57 -8.03 20.77
CA ASN A 439 -22.22 -8.47 19.53
C ASN A 439 -23.75 -8.55 19.69
N PRO A 440 -24.54 -8.28 18.64
CA PRO A 440 -25.99 -8.49 18.62
C PRO A 440 -26.36 -9.99 18.43
N LEU A 441 -25.68 -10.86 19.20
CA LEU A 441 -25.74 -12.30 19.05
C LEU A 441 -27.11 -12.85 19.49
N VAL A 442 -27.74 -13.60 18.59
CA VAL A 442 -28.97 -14.37 18.83
C VAL A 442 -28.63 -15.85 19.02
N ILE A 443 -27.60 -16.33 18.30
CA ILE A 443 -27.21 -17.75 18.26
C ILE A 443 -25.69 -17.85 18.43
N PRO A 444 -25.17 -18.43 19.51
CA PRO A 444 -25.87 -18.89 20.71
C PRO A 444 -26.50 -17.74 21.55
N PRO A 445 -27.52 -18.03 22.37
CA PRO A 445 -28.07 -17.08 23.34
C PRO A 445 -27.01 -16.61 24.34
N LYS A 446 -27.18 -15.39 24.88
CA LYS A 446 -26.20 -14.77 25.79
C LYS A 446 -25.95 -15.61 27.04
N GLU A 447 -26.96 -16.32 27.53
CA GLU A 447 -26.86 -17.20 28.69
C GLU A 447 -25.84 -18.33 28.45
N VAL A 448 -25.86 -18.91 27.25
CA VAL A 448 -24.91 -19.97 26.84
C VAL A 448 -23.51 -19.40 26.66
N VAL A 449 -23.38 -18.18 26.13
CA VAL A 449 -22.08 -17.52 25.96
C VAL A 449 -21.39 -17.30 27.32
N VAL A 450 -22.14 -16.89 28.34
CA VAL A 450 -21.62 -16.64 29.69
C VAL A 450 -21.11 -17.92 30.37
N GLU A 451 -21.67 -19.08 30.03
CA GLU A 451 -21.22 -20.39 30.53
C GLU A 451 -19.87 -20.84 29.92
N GLY A 452 -19.42 -20.20 28.83
CA GLY A 452 -18.09 -20.37 28.26
C GLY A 452 -18.04 -21.28 27.01
N VAL A 453 -16.80 -21.54 26.54
CA VAL A 453 -16.54 -22.14 25.22
C VAL A 453 -17.18 -23.52 25.05
N GLU A 454 -17.11 -24.38 26.07
CA GLU A 454 -17.68 -25.73 26.00
C GLU A 454 -19.22 -25.71 25.91
N ALA A 455 -19.88 -24.80 26.63
CA ALA A 455 -21.33 -24.63 26.57
C ALA A 455 -21.77 -24.15 25.17
N VAL A 456 -21.04 -23.18 24.60
CA VAL A 456 -21.25 -22.73 23.22
C VAL A 456 -21.09 -23.89 22.25
N LYS A 457 -19.98 -24.64 22.31
CA LYS A 457 -19.76 -25.80 21.42
C LYS A 457 -20.88 -26.83 21.56
N ALA A 458 -21.28 -27.19 22.78
CA ALA A 458 -22.34 -28.15 23.03
C ALA A 458 -23.71 -27.69 22.49
N TYR A 459 -24.05 -26.41 22.67
CA TYR A 459 -25.26 -25.81 22.11
C TYR A 459 -25.27 -25.89 20.58
N MET A 460 -24.15 -25.56 19.94
CA MET A 460 -24.02 -25.58 18.48
C MET A 460 -24.09 -27.02 17.92
N ILE A 461 -23.50 -28.01 18.61
CA ILE A 461 -23.63 -29.44 18.25
C ILE A 461 -25.10 -29.86 18.33
N LYS A 462 -25.78 -29.55 19.44
CA LYS A 462 -27.18 -29.92 19.62
C LYS A 462 -28.06 -29.28 18.55
N ARG A 463 -27.89 -27.99 18.30
CA ARG A 463 -28.60 -27.25 17.25
C ARG A 463 -28.43 -27.92 15.88
N ARG A 464 -27.20 -28.29 15.51
CA ARG A 464 -26.93 -28.97 14.23
C ARG A 464 -27.61 -30.33 14.15
N LEU A 465 -27.62 -31.10 15.24
CA LEU A 465 -28.31 -32.38 15.31
C LEU A 465 -29.83 -32.21 15.17
N ASP A 466 -30.41 -31.23 15.84
CA ASP A 466 -31.84 -30.93 15.77
C ASP A 466 -32.24 -30.53 14.33
N ILE A 467 -31.40 -29.75 13.63
CA ILE A 467 -31.60 -29.41 12.21
C ILE A 467 -31.56 -30.67 11.34
N LEU A 468 -30.54 -31.52 11.49
CA LEU A 468 -30.41 -32.77 10.70
C LEU A 468 -31.59 -33.72 10.92
N LEU A 469 -32.06 -33.87 12.15
CA LEU A 469 -33.22 -34.71 12.48
C LEU A 469 -34.53 -34.13 11.94
N ALA A 470 -34.63 -32.82 11.77
CA ALA A 470 -35.77 -32.16 11.15
C ALA A 470 -35.76 -32.25 9.61
N GLU A 471 -34.58 -32.34 8.99
CA GLU A 471 -34.40 -32.53 7.54
C GLU A 471 -34.71 -33.98 7.08
N GLU A 472 -34.48 -35.00 7.91
CA GLU A 472 -34.76 -36.41 7.59
C GLU A 472 -36.23 -36.73 7.17
N PRO A 473 -37.29 -36.20 7.81
CA PRO A 473 -38.66 -36.43 7.37
C PRO A 473 -39.05 -35.67 6.09
N GLU A 474 -38.41 -34.55 5.75
CA GLU A 474 -38.68 -33.80 4.51
C GLU A 474 -38.19 -34.58 3.28
N ILE A 475 -37.00 -35.19 3.36
CA ILE A 475 -36.42 -36.00 2.28
C ILE A 475 -37.22 -37.30 2.07
N MET A 476 -37.69 -37.92 3.17
CA MET A 476 -38.56 -39.10 3.12
C MET A 476 -39.92 -38.83 2.48
N LEU A 477 -40.44 -37.60 2.55
CA LEU A 477 -41.71 -37.22 1.91
C LEU A 477 -41.54 -36.88 0.42
N GLU A 478 -40.37 -36.37 0.00
CA GLU A 478 -40.04 -36.19 -1.42
C GLU A 478 -39.71 -37.50 -2.16
N GLU A 479 -39.12 -38.49 -1.47
CA GLU A 479 -38.75 -39.79 -2.08
C GLU A 479 -39.92 -40.78 -2.27
N VAL A 480 -41.12 -40.52 -1.75
CA VAL A 480 -42.30 -41.40 -1.96
C VAL A 480 -42.76 -41.46 -3.43
N GLY A 481 -42.16 -40.66 -4.32
CA GLY A 481 -42.37 -40.72 -5.77
C GLY A 481 -41.49 -41.71 -6.56
N GLN A 482 -40.42 -42.28 -5.98
CA GLN A 482 -39.51 -43.18 -6.72
C GLN A 482 -39.07 -44.39 -5.88
N THR A 483 -39.12 -45.57 -6.49
CA THR A 483 -38.98 -46.89 -5.87
C THR A 483 -37.63 -47.12 -5.14
N PRO A 484 -37.60 -47.75 -3.96
CA PRO A 484 -36.40 -47.83 -3.15
C PRO A 484 -35.67 -49.18 -3.29
N THR A 485 -34.36 -49.14 -3.53
CA THR A 485 -33.44 -50.16 -2.99
C THR A 485 -32.05 -49.55 -2.77
N GLY A 486 -31.69 -49.38 -1.49
CA GLY A 486 -30.30 -49.58 -1.07
C GLY A 486 -29.48 -48.36 -0.62
N LEU A 487 -29.97 -47.54 0.32
CA LEU A 487 -29.11 -46.62 1.10
C LEU A 487 -29.58 -46.55 2.56
N LEU A 488 -29.16 -47.49 3.41
CA LEU A 488 -29.44 -47.45 4.86
C LEU A 488 -28.17 -47.52 5.74
N THR A 489 -26.98 -47.13 5.25
CA THR A 489 -25.74 -47.30 6.03
C THR A 489 -24.70 -46.17 5.90
N ARG A 490 -25.12 -44.92 5.80
CA ARG A 490 -24.27 -43.73 6.05
C ARG A 490 -25.22 -42.67 6.63
N SER A 491 -25.14 -42.18 7.87
CA SER A 491 -24.01 -41.46 8.45
C SER A 491 -24.26 -41.14 9.94
N THR A 492 -23.97 -42.05 10.88
CA THR A 492 -23.97 -41.69 12.33
C THR A 492 -22.73 -42.18 13.09
N SER A 493 -21.80 -42.84 12.39
CA SER A 493 -20.71 -43.58 13.05
C SER A 493 -19.56 -42.70 13.58
N TRP A 494 -19.47 -41.43 13.18
CA TRP A 494 -18.41 -40.52 13.66
C TRP A 494 -18.81 -39.69 14.90
N LEU A 495 -20.09 -39.65 15.28
CA LEU A 495 -20.60 -38.85 16.41
C LEU A 495 -20.57 -39.59 17.76
N SER A 496 -20.38 -40.91 17.76
CA SER A 496 -20.40 -41.71 18.99
C SER A 496 -19.21 -41.43 19.93
N GLY A 497 -18.05 -41.03 19.39
CA GLY A 497 -16.84 -40.78 20.17
C GLY A 497 -16.89 -39.49 21.02
N THR A 498 -17.40 -38.40 20.45
CA THR A 498 -17.41 -37.07 21.10
C THR A 498 -18.54 -36.94 22.12
N VAL A 499 -19.67 -37.59 21.87
CA VAL A 499 -20.86 -37.58 22.76
C VAL A 499 -20.58 -38.29 24.08
N SER A 500 -19.70 -39.31 24.10
CA SER A 500 -19.35 -40.04 25.33
C SER A 500 -18.53 -39.20 26.33
N ASN A 501 -17.66 -38.31 25.85
CA ASN A 501 -16.82 -37.47 26.73
C ASN A 501 -17.56 -36.23 27.26
N VAL A 502 -18.58 -35.72 26.56
CA VAL A 502 -19.36 -34.55 26.99
C VAL A 502 -20.55 -34.95 27.87
N LEU A 503 -21.18 -36.11 27.64
CA LEU A 503 -22.27 -36.60 28.50
C LEU A 503 -21.81 -37.04 29.90
N GLY A 504 -20.51 -37.31 30.10
CA GLY A 504 -19.95 -37.62 31.42
C GLY A 504 -19.96 -36.44 32.40
N THR A 505 -19.99 -35.21 31.90
CA THR A 505 -19.81 -33.98 32.71
C THR A 505 -21.12 -33.23 32.96
N VAL A 506 -22.20 -33.58 32.25
CA VAL A 506 -23.49 -32.85 32.30
C VAL A 506 -24.59 -33.61 33.07
N ALA A 507 -24.31 -34.83 33.56
CA ALA A 507 -25.28 -35.63 34.32
C ALA A 507 -25.67 -35.04 35.70
N GLY A 508 -25.15 -33.87 36.10
CA GLY A 508 -25.42 -33.21 37.38
C GLY A 508 -26.44 -32.08 37.37
N TYR A 509 -26.92 -31.59 36.22
CA TYR A 509 -27.59 -30.27 36.16
C TYR A 509 -29.08 -30.25 35.78
N LEU A 510 -29.73 -31.39 35.57
CA LEU A 510 -31.19 -31.43 35.37
C LEU A 510 -31.83 -32.48 36.27
N GLY A 511 -31.93 -32.14 37.56
CA GLY A 511 -32.74 -32.88 38.52
C GLY A 511 -33.60 -31.92 39.34
N GLY A 512 -34.86 -31.72 38.95
CA GLY A 512 -35.85 -31.13 39.84
C GLY A 512 -37.07 -30.48 39.18
N GLY A 513 -38.21 -31.17 39.25
CA GLY A 513 -39.57 -30.61 39.10
C GLY A 513 -40.00 -30.40 37.65
N GLY A 514 -41.20 -30.75 37.20
CA GLY A 514 -42.42 -31.25 37.81
C GLY A 514 -43.41 -31.42 36.65
N LYS A 515 -44.27 -32.44 36.70
CA LYS A 515 -45.30 -32.68 35.69
C LYS A 515 -46.33 -31.53 35.69
N SER A 516 -46.61 -30.95 34.53
CA SER A 516 -47.90 -30.32 34.23
C SER A 516 -48.17 -30.33 32.71
N ASP A 517 -49.44 -30.53 32.38
CA ASP A 517 -50.07 -30.91 31.11
C ASP A 517 -49.82 -30.02 29.87
N PRO A 518 -50.13 -30.52 28.65
CA PRO A 518 -49.87 -29.83 27.39
C PRO A 518 -50.95 -28.79 27.09
N ASP A 519 -50.54 -27.54 26.90
CA ASP A 519 -51.45 -26.45 26.52
C ASP A 519 -51.83 -26.50 25.03
N HIS A 520 -53.14 -26.48 24.87
CA HIS A 520 -53.96 -26.64 23.68
C HIS A 520 -54.03 -25.32 22.88
N TYR A 521 -52.96 -24.87 22.18
CA TYR A 521 -53.07 -23.61 21.39
C TYR A 521 -52.28 -23.49 20.07
N LEU A 522 -51.85 -24.61 19.47
CA LEU A 522 -51.31 -24.61 18.11
C LEU A 522 -52.06 -25.62 17.23
N ASN A 523 -53.31 -25.27 16.90
CA ASN A 523 -54.04 -25.85 15.78
C ASN A 523 -55.11 -24.86 15.32
N GLN A 524 -54.69 -23.84 14.56
CA GLN A 524 -55.53 -23.11 13.62
C GLN A 524 -54.65 -22.13 12.83
N GLN A 525 -54.16 -22.55 11.66
CA GLN A 525 -54.58 -21.98 10.37
C GLN A 525 -53.88 -22.71 9.22
N LEU A 526 -54.67 -22.89 8.16
CA LEU A 526 -54.47 -23.65 6.92
C LEU A 526 -53.21 -23.29 6.14
#